data_AF-A0A954B466-F1
#
_entry.id   AF-A0A954B466-F1
#
_cell.length_a   1.000
_cell.length_b   1.000
_cell.length_c   1.000
_cell.angle_alpha   90.00
_cell.angle_beta   90.00
_cell.angle_gamma   90.00
#
_symmetry.space_group_name_H-M   'P 1'
#
loop_
_entity.id
_entity.type
_entity.pdbx_description
1 polymer ?
#
loop_
_entity_poly.entity_id
_entity_poly.type
_entity_poly.pdbx_seq_one_letter_code
_entity_poly.pdbx_strand_id
1 'polypeptide(L)'
;MRRFLAALIGVVLVACANPRPADADVFQDWLAAEPGRVEAFARFEAMLTEEGVAGVVPTHELWLVDQIRPQCATEPFVAPPENEWRNLAPALRYIRDYVKPAIGDVRVVSGYRDEAFNTCIRGAARSAHRSYYALDLTPVDEGMSRADLIARLCPIHETDGRRDGIGMGIYSGRRFHIDARSYRGWGYDHHAATFPCVTER
;
A
#
# COMPACT_ATOMS: atom_id res chain seq x y z
N MET A 1 -5.65 -29.16 61.67
CA MET A 1 -6.42 -28.75 60.48
C MET A 1 -5.43 -28.27 59.41
N ARG A 2 -5.25 -29.07 58.35
CA ARG A 2 -4.29 -28.83 57.25
C ARG A 2 -4.91 -27.89 56.21
N ARG A 3 -4.21 -26.81 55.83
CA ARG A 3 -4.46 -26.08 54.58
C ARG A 3 -3.13 -25.67 53.98
N PHE A 4 -2.67 -26.45 53.00
CA PHE A 4 -1.55 -26.06 52.12
C PHE A 4 -2.13 -25.23 50.97
N LEU A 5 -1.67 -24.00 50.81
CA LEU A 5 -1.93 -23.15 49.65
C LEU A 5 -1.11 -23.69 48.47
N ALA A 6 -1.79 -24.12 47.40
CA ALA A 6 -1.16 -24.36 46.11
C ALA A 6 -1.14 -23.04 45.33
N ALA A 7 0.05 -22.48 45.10
CA ALA A 7 0.23 -21.35 44.19
C ALA A 7 0.28 -21.89 42.75
N LEU A 8 -0.76 -21.64 41.96
CA LEU A 8 -0.71 -21.82 40.51
C LEU A 8 0.11 -20.67 39.91
N ILE A 9 1.31 -20.98 39.45
CA ILE A 9 2.10 -20.12 38.57
C ILE A 9 1.47 -20.22 37.18
N GLY A 10 0.73 -19.19 36.78
CA GLY A 10 0.21 -19.05 35.42
C GLY A 10 1.34 -18.64 34.48
N VAL A 11 1.73 -19.55 33.58
CA VAL A 11 2.58 -19.22 32.44
C VAL A 11 1.72 -18.44 31.44
N VAL A 12 1.92 -17.12 31.37
CA VAL A 12 1.37 -16.30 30.29
C VAL A 12 2.21 -16.58 29.04
N LEU A 13 1.69 -17.42 28.16
CA LEU A 13 2.19 -17.53 26.79
C LEU A 13 1.88 -16.20 26.09
N VAL A 14 2.87 -15.31 26.03
CA VAL A 14 2.85 -14.19 25.08
C VAL A 14 2.92 -14.83 23.71
N ALA A 15 1.77 -14.98 23.05
CA ALA A 15 1.74 -15.27 21.63
C ALA A 15 2.44 -14.10 20.93
N CYS A 16 3.66 -14.31 20.48
CA CYS A 16 4.33 -13.36 19.60
C CYS A 16 3.51 -13.33 18.32
N ALA A 17 2.67 -12.32 18.16
CA ALA A 17 2.09 -12.04 16.86
C ALA A 17 3.27 -11.79 15.92
N ASN A 18 3.35 -12.55 14.83
CA ASN A 18 4.38 -12.30 13.82
C ASN A 18 4.22 -10.86 13.35
N PRO A 19 5.29 -10.05 13.37
CA PRO A 19 5.20 -8.68 12.89
C PRO A 19 4.73 -8.70 11.44
N ARG A 20 3.88 -7.74 11.08
CA ARG A 20 3.45 -7.61 9.69
C ARG A 20 4.68 -7.21 8.88
N PRO A 21 4.77 -7.65 7.61
CA PRO A 21 5.82 -7.17 6.71
C PRO A 21 5.93 -5.64 6.70
N ALA A 22 4.83 -4.90 6.84
CA ALA A 22 4.82 -3.44 6.89
C ALA A 22 5.33 -2.82 8.21
N ASP A 23 5.78 -3.60 9.20
CA ASP A 23 6.28 -3.05 10.46
C ASP A 23 7.73 -2.54 10.29
N ALA A 24 8.05 -1.40 10.91
CA ALA A 24 9.32 -0.71 10.70
C ALA A 24 10.55 -1.55 11.10
N ASP A 25 10.44 -2.38 12.14
CA ASP A 25 11.54 -3.25 12.60
C ASP A 25 11.89 -4.32 11.56
N VAL A 26 10.87 -4.94 10.94
CA VAL A 26 11.05 -5.91 9.85
C VAL A 26 11.74 -5.27 8.64
N PHE A 27 11.40 -4.00 8.37
CA PHE A 27 12.06 -3.24 7.31
C PHE A 27 13.53 -2.96 7.62
N GLN A 28 13.87 -2.59 8.86
CA GLN A 28 15.27 -2.35 9.24
C GLN A 28 16.12 -3.62 9.12
N ASP A 29 15.59 -4.76 9.57
CA ASP A 29 16.26 -6.06 9.41
C ASP A 29 16.48 -6.39 7.93
N TRP A 30 15.47 -6.16 7.08
CA TRP A 30 15.57 -6.36 5.63
C TRP A 30 16.59 -5.42 4.97
N LEU A 31 16.65 -4.15 5.38
CA LEU A 31 17.67 -3.20 4.89
C LEU A 31 19.09 -3.64 5.26
N ALA A 32 19.28 -4.12 6.50
CA ALA A 32 20.58 -4.54 7.00
C ALA A 32 21.07 -5.87 6.41
N ALA A 33 20.17 -6.69 5.87
CA ALA A 33 20.49 -8.03 5.36
C ALA A 33 21.33 -8.03 4.07
N GLU A 34 21.29 -6.97 3.25
CA GLU A 34 22.09 -6.88 2.03
C GLU A 34 22.79 -5.51 1.88
N PRO A 35 24.08 -5.50 1.51
CA PRO A 35 24.79 -4.25 1.21
C PRO A 35 24.10 -3.46 0.09
N GLY A 36 24.09 -2.14 0.21
CA GLY A 36 23.52 -1.25 -0.80
C GLY A 36 22.04 -0.89 -0.60
N ARG A 37 21.27 -1.70 0.16
CA ARG A 37 19.85 -1.41 0.43
C ARG A 37 19.69 -0.14 1.27
N VAL A 38 20.51 0.04 2.31
CA VAL A 38 20.52 1.24 3.15
C VAL A 38 20.80 2.49 2.32
N GLU A 39 21.85 2.46 1.49
CA GLU A 39 22.22 3.59 0.64
C GLU A 39 21.17 3.87 -0.44
N ALA A 40 20.58 2.83 -1.03
CA ALA A 40 19.48 2.99 -1.99
C ALA A 40 18.24 3.61 -1.34
N PHE A 41 17.87 3.16 -0.14
CA PHE A 41 16.73 3.71 0.57
C PHE A 41 16.96 5.17 0.98
N ALA A 42 18.17 5.53 1.44
CA ALA A 42 18.52 6.92 1.74
C ALA A 42 18.42 7.83 0.50
N ARG A 43 18.84 7.36 -0.68
CA ARG A 43 18.65 8.11 -1.95
C ARG A 43 17.17 8.22 -2.32
N PHE A 44 16.39 7.18 -2.08
CA PHE A 44 14.95 7.21 -2.29
C PHE A 44 14.25 8.23 -1.38
N GLU A 45 14.60 8.29 -0.09
CA GLU A 45 14.11 9.30 0.85
C GLU A 45 14.48 10.73 0.44
N ALA A 46 15.71 10.94 -0.04
CA ALA A 46 16.15 12.22 -0.57
C ALA A 46 15.33 12.63 -1.81
N MET A 47 15.05 11.70 -2.72
CA MET A 47 14.21 11.94 -3.89
C MET A 47 12.77 12.29 -3.50
N LEU A 48 12.17 11.60 -2.53
CA LEU A 48 10.83 11.95 -2.03
C LEU A 48 10.80 13.36 -1.44
N THR A 49 11.87 13.77 -0.75
CA THR A 49 12.02 15.12 -0.19
C THR A 49 12.11 16.16 -1.30
N GLU A 50 12.94 15.91 -2.32
CA GLU A 50 13.09 16.78 -3.50
C GLU A 50 11.78 16.93 -4.28
N GLU A 51 11.03 15.84 -4.47
CA GLU A 51 9.72 15.85 -5.12
C GLU A 51 8.60 16.48 -4.25
N GLY A 52 8.89 16.82 -3.00
CA GLY A 52 7.94 17.39 -2.04
C GLY A 52 6.86 16.42 -1.57
N VAL A 53 7.14 15.11 -1.60
CA VAL A 53 6.20 14.02 -1.28
C VAL A 53 6.69 13.11 -0.15
N ALA A 54 7.74 13.51 0.57
CA ALA A 54 8.15 12.85 1.81
C ALA A 54 7.03 12.93 2.88
N GLY A 55 6.88 11.85 3.65
CA GLY A 55 5.95 11.81 4.80
C GLY A 55 4.46 11.71 4.44
N VAL A 56 4.08 11.53 3.17
CA VAL A 56 2.67 11.32 2.77
C VAL A 56 2.11 10.03 3.42
N VAL A 57 2.92 8.98 3.41
CA VAL A 57 2.76 7.69 4.11
C VAL A 57 4.12 7.29 4.71
N PRO A 58 4.18 6.32 5.64
CA PRO A 58 5.48 5.84 6.14
C PRO A 58 6.35 5.32 4.99
N THR A 59 7.56 5.84 4.84
CA THR A 59 8.37 5.63 3.63
C THR A 59 8.70 4.16 3.36
N HIS A 60 8.90 3.37 4.42
CA HIS A 60 9.19 1.93 4.30
C HIS A 60 8.02 1.16 3.67
N GLU A 61 6.77 1.59 3.86
CA GLU A 61 5.62 0.92 3.25
C GLU A 61 5.60 1.10 1.72
N LEU A 62 6.32 2.09 1.16
CA LEU A 62 6.40 2.32 -0.29
C LEU A 62 7.18 1.22 -1.03
N TRP A 63 7.97 0.41 -0.32
CA TRP A 63 8.71 -0.74 -0.87
C TRP A 63 8.07 -2.08 -0.49
N LEU A 64 6.88 -2.05 0.12
CA LEU A 64 6.19 -3.24 0.60
C LEU A 64 5.70 -4.13 -0.55
N VAL A 65 6.03 -5.43 -0.45
CA VAL A 65 5.46 -6.46 -1.32
C VAL A 65 4.09 -6.88 -0.80
N ASP A 66 3.14 -6.98 -1.74
CA ASP A 66 1.77 -7.35 -1.43
C ASP A 66 1.65 -8.77 -0.87
N GLN A 67 0.79 -8.93 0.13
CA GLN A 67 0.52 -10.18 0.82
C GLN A 67 -0.78 -10.86 0.34
N ILE A 68 -1.36 -10.43 -0.78
CA ILE A 68 -2.56 -11.07 -1.38
C ILE A 68 -2.32 -12.53 -1.74
N ARG A 69 -1.08 -12.90 -2.08
CA ARG A 69 -0.62 -14.26 -2.37
C ARG A 69 0.75 -14.44 -1.71
N PRO A 70 0.81 -14.69 -0.38
CA PRO A 70 2.07 -14.70 0.36
C PRO A 70 3.10 -15.69 -0.21
N GLN A 71 2.65 -16.80 -0.78
CA GLN A 71 3.53 -17.78 -1.43
C GLN A 71 4.26 -17.26 -2.68
N CYS A 72 3.82 -16.13 -3.24
CA CYS A 72 4.47 -15.46 -4.36
C CYS A 72 5.52 -14.44 -3.90
N ALA A 73 5.44 -13.97 -2.65
CA ALA A 73 6.39 -13.02 -2.10
C ALA A 73 7.62 -13.78 -1.61
N THR A 74 8.78 -13.55 -2.24
CA THR A 74 10.05 -14.12 -1.80
C THR A 74 10.66 -13.34 -0.64
N GLU A 75 10.34 -12.05 -0.55
CA GLU A 75 10.80 -11.10 0.46
C GLU A 75 9.62 -10.22 0.90
N PRO A 76 9.64 -9.65 2.13
CA PRO A 76 8.61 -8.73 2.59
C PRO A 76 8.63 -7.38 1.86
N PHE A 77 9.80 -6.99 1.34
CA PHE A 77 10.01 -5.73 0.61
C PHE A 77 10.80 -5.95 -0.67
N VAL A 78 10.68 -5.00 -1.59
CA VAL A 78 11.42 -4.98 -2.84
C VAL A 78 11.78 -3.53 -3.18
N ALA A 79 13.05 -3.29 -3.49
CA ALA A 79 13.48 -1.99 -3.99
C ALA A 79 13.04 -1.84 -5.46
N PRO A 80 12.26 -0.79 -5.82
CA PRO A 80 11.97 -0.49 -7.21
C PRO A 80 13.25 -0.05 -7.94
N PRO A 81 13.35 -0.22 -9.27
CA PRO A 81 14.45 0.33 -10.06
C PRO A 81 14.56 1.85 -9.85
N GLU A 82 15.78 2.34 -9.62
CA GLU A 82 16.03 3.75 -9.28
C GLU A 82 15.53 4.74 -10.35
N ASN A 83 15.60 4.35 -11.62
CA ASN A 83 15.08 5.12 -12.74
C ASN A 83 13.54 5.21 -12.78
N GLU A 84 12.81 4.46 -11.95
CA GLU A 84 11.36 4.48 -11.86
C GLU A 84 10.83 5.21 -10.62
N TRP A 85 11.69 5.59 -9.66
CA TRP A 85 11.23 6.16 -8.39
C TRP A 85 10.33 7.40 -8.54
N ARG A 86 10.69 8.31 -9.45
CA ARG A 86 9.91 9.54 -9.69
C ARG A 86 8.54 9.30 -10.30
N ASN A 87 8.28 8.12 -10.88
CA ASN A 87 6.96 7.75 -11.42
C ASN A 87 5.88 7.75 -10.33
N LEU A 88 6.27 7.53 -9.07
CA LEU A 88 5.34 7.48 -7.94
C LEU A 88 4.92 8.87 -7.45
N ALA A 89 5.73 9.91 -7.70
CA ALA A 89 5.54 11.23 -7.11
C ALA A 89 4.14 11.84 -7.37
N PRO A 90 3.56 11.78 -8.58
CA PRO A 90 2.23 12.35 -8.81
C PRO A 90 1.12 11.59 -8.04
N ALA A 91 1.24 10.28 -7.87
CA ALA A 91 0.29 9.50 -7.06
C ALA A 91 0.36 9.91 -5.59
N LEU A 92 1.57 10.13 -5.05
CA LEU A 92 1.75 10.63 -3.68
C LEU A 92 1.20 12.04 -3.48
N ARG A 93 1.38 12.94 -4.46
CA ARG A 93 0.74 14.28 -4.43
C ARG A 93 -0.77 14.16 -4.37
N TYR A 94 -1.36 13.32 -5.24
CA TYR A 94 -2.80 13.09 -5.24
C TYR A 94 -3.31 12.51 -3.91
N ILE A 95 -2.56 11.59 -3.31
CA ILE A 95 -2.88 11.02 -2.00
C ILE A 95 -2.85 12.11 -0.91
N ARG A 96 -1.79 12.92 -0.88
CA ARG A 96 -1.61 14.03 0.06
C ARG A 96 -2.72 15.08 -0.06
N ASP A 97 -3.02 15.50 -1.28
CA ASP A 97 -3.85 16.68 -1.55
C ASP A 97 -5.35 16.37 -1.56
N TYR A 98 -5.74 15.13 -1.89
CA TYR A 98 -7.15 14.79 -2.08
C TYR A 98 -7.62 13.56 -1.29
N VAL A 99 -6.84 12.47 -1.28
CA VAL A 99 -7.27 11.22 -0.61
C VAL A 99 -7.27 11.40 0.90
N LYS A 100 -6.14 11.81 1.49
CA LYS A 100 -6.01 11.94 2.95
C LYS A 100 -7.00 12.95 3.54
N PRO A 101 -7.23 14.13 2.94
CA PRO A 101 -8.28 15.05 3.42
C PRO A 101 -9.69 14.44 3.42
N ALA A 102 -9.99 13.51 2.52
CA ALA A 102 -11.32 12.93 2.39
C ALA A 102 -11.56 11.74 3.33
N ILE A 103 -10.58 10.85 3.49
CA ILE A 103 -10.74 9.57 4.19
C ILE A 103 -9.80 9.38 5.39
N GLY A 104 -8.93 10.34 5.68
CA GLY A 104 -7.93 10.24 6.74
C GLY A 104 -6.66 9.51 6.31
N ASP A 105 -5.85 9.10 7.28
CA ASP A 105 -4.61 8.38 7.03
C ASP A 105 -4.85 7.01 6.37
N VAL A 106 -3.89 6.62 5.53
CA VAL A 106 -3.92 5.37 4.76
C VAL A 106 -2.62 4.60 4.99
N ARG A 107 -2.69 3.28 4.85
CA ARG A 107 -1.55 2.37 4.85
C ARG A 107 -1.33 1.85 3.45
N VAL A 108 -0.08 1.73 3.03
CA VAL A 108 0.25 1.04 1.79
C VAL A 108 0.25 -0.46 2.06
N VAL A 109 -0.40 -1.21 1.17
CA VAL A 109 -0.46 -2.68 1.22
C VAL A 109 0.16 -3.32 -0.03
N SER A 110 0.50 -2.53 -1.05
CA SER A 110 1.28 -2.95 -2.22
C SER A 110 1.98 -1.76 -2.87
N GLY A 111 3.31 -1.82 -2.97
CA GLY A 111 4.14 -0.86 -3.70
C GLY A 111 4.55 -1.38 -5.09
N TYR A 112 5.85 -1.45 -5.35
CA TYR A 112 6.38 -2.01 -6.60
C TYR A 112 6.07 -3.50 -6.75
N ARG A 113 5.93 -3.97 -7.99
CA ARG A 113 5.81 -5.40 -8.31
C ARG A 113 6.86 -5.76 -9.36
N ASP A 114 7.84 -6.55 -8.96
CA ASP A 114 8.78 -7.15 -9.91
C ASP A 114 8.09 -8.17 -10.83
N GLU A 115 8.82 -8.63 -11.85
CA GLU A 115 8.28 -9.53 -12.86
C GLU A 115 7.85 -10.89 -12.29
N ALA A 116 8.63 -11.44 -11.35
CA ALA A 116 8.37 -12.75 -10.77
C ALA A 116 7.08 -12.71 -9.93
N PHE A 117 6.96 -11.71 -9.06
CA PHE A 117 5.78 -11.50 -8.23
C PHE A 117 4.54 -11.22 -9.09
N ASN A 118 4.62 -10.28 -10.05
CA ASN A 118 3.47 -9.92 -10.88
C ASN A 118 2.98 -11.13 -11.71
N THR A 119 3.90 -11.94 -12.23
CA THR A 119 3.55 -13.17 -12.96
C THR A 119 2.89 -14.20 -12.04
N CYS A 120 3.45 -14.42 -10.84
CA CYS A 120 2.91 -15.40 -9.88
C CYS A 120 1.47 -15.09 -9.45
N ILE A 121 1.17 -13.80 -9.22
CA ILE A 121 -0.19 -13.36 -8.87
C ILE A 121 -1.14 -13.26 -10.08
N ARG A 122 -0.65 -13.58 -11.29
CA ARG A 122 -1.36 -13.39 -12.56
C ARG A 122 -1.81 -11.93 -12.77
N GLY A 123 -0.95 -10.99 -12.38
CA GLY A 123 -1.19 -9.56 -12.52
C GLY A 123 -1.24 -9.14 -13.98
N ALA A 124 -1.91 -8.02 -14.25
CA ALA A 124 -2.01 -7.46 -15.60
C ALA A 124 -0.61 -7.23 -16.19
N ALA A 125 -0.42 -7.62 -17.46
CA ALA A 125 0.85 -7.46 -18.16
C ALA A 125 1.33 -5.99 -18.18
N ARG A 126 0.38 -5.05 -18.25
CA ARG A 126 0.64 -3.61 -18.19
C ARG A 126 0.27 -3.01 -16.83
N SER A 127 0.44 -3.73 -15.72
CA SER A 127 0.17 -3.20 -14.38
C SER A 127 1.03 -1.95 -14.10
N ALA A 128 0.42 -0.92 -13.52
CA ALA A 128 1.12 0.31 -13.15
C ALA A 128 2.14 0.10 -12.00
N HIS A 129 1.94 -0.93 -11.18
CA HIS A 129 2.90 -1.31 -10.13
C HIS A 129 4.25 -1.76 -10.67
N ARG A 130 4.29 -2.32 -11.89
CA ARG A 130 5.52 -2.81 -12.53
C ARG A 130 6.47 -1.72 -12.99
N SER A 131 5.98 -0.48 -13.05
CA SER A 131 6.78 0.71 -13.36
C SER A 131 6.69 1.75 -12.27
N TYR A 132 6.33 1.31 -11.06
CA TYR A 132 6.23 2.10 -9.84
C TYR A 132 5.34 3.36 -9.92
N TYR A 133 4.28 3.31 -10.73
CA TYR A 133 3.29 4.39 -10.82
C TYR A 133 2.16 4.29 -9.77
N ALA A 134 2.10 3.19 -9.01
CA ALA A 134 0.89 2.77 -8.32
C ALA A 134 1.13 2.31 -6.89
N LEU A 135 0.11 2.53 -6.06
CA LEU A 135 -0.02 1.97 -4.72
C LEU A 135 -1.40 1.33 -4.57
N ASP A 136 -1.46 0.20 -3.88
CA ASP A 136 -2.70 -0.24 -3.26
C ASP A 136 -2.68 0.15 -1.77
N LEU A 137 -3.82 0.63 -1.30
CA LEU A 137 -3.98 1.32 -0.04
C LEU A 137 -5.17 0.76 0.75
N THR A 138 -5.12 0.90 2.07
CA THR A 138 -6.27 0.73 2.96
C THR A 138 -6.37 1.91 3.93
N PRO A 139 -7.57 2.35 4.34
CA PRO A 139 -7.70 3.35 5.40
C PRO A 139 -7.18 2.78 6.72
N VAL A 140 -6.48 3.62 7.50
CA VAL A 140 -6.07 3.30 8.87
C VAL A 140 -7.30 3.14 9.77
N ASP A 141 -8.31 3.99 9.57
CA ASP A 141 -9.59 3.90 10.26
C ASP A 141 -10.31 2.59 9.89
N GLU A 142 -10.45 1.70 10.88
CA GLU A 142 -11.16 0.42 10.73
C GLU A 142 -12.67 0.59 10.54
N GLY A 143 -13.23 1.73 10.97
CA GLY A 143 -14.64 2.08 10.78
C GLY A 143 -14.98 2.54 9.36
N MET A 144 -13.98 2.88 8.54
CA MET A 144 -14.16 3.32 7.15
C MET A 144 -14.67 2.17 6.28
N SER A 145 -15.96 2.17 5.94
CA SER A 145 -16.54 1.10 5.12
C SER A 145 -16.18 1.27 3.63
N ARG A 146 -16.39 0.21 2.83
CA ARG A 146 -16.28 0.32 1.36
C ARG A 146 -17.24 1.38 0.79
N ALA A 147 -18.45 1.46 1.33
CA ALA A 147 -19.43 2.45 0.90
C ALA A 147 -18.96 3.88 1.20
N ASP A 148 -18.33 4.11 2.35
CA ASP A 148 -17.71 5.40 2.68
C ASP A 148 -16.59 5.76 1.71
N LEU A 149 -15.72 4.80 1.37
CA LEU A 149 -14.66 5.02 0.37
C LEU A 149 -15.24 5.43 -0.98
N ILE A 150 -16.29 4.76 -1.45
CA ILE A 150 -16.96 5.10 -2.71
C ILE A 150 -17.55 6.50 -2.64
N ALA A 151 -18.33 6.79 -1.60
CA ALA A 151 -18.99 8.09 -1.44
C ALA A 151 -18.00 9.25 -1.36
N ARG A 152 -16.81 9.05 -0.77
CA ARG A 152 -15.81 10.10 -0.55
C ARG A 152 -14.80 10.22 -1.69
N LEU A 153 -14.37 9.12 -2.29
CA LEU A 153 -13.30 9.14 -3.31
C LEU A 153 -13.83 9.31 -4.73
N CYS A 154 -15.05 8.86 -5.04
CA CYS A 154 -15.58 8.93 -6.39
C CYS A 154 -15.76 10.36 -6.92
N PRO A 155 -16.32 11.33 -6.16
CA PRO A 155 -16.42 12.72 -6.62
C PRO A 155 -15.05 13.36 -6.87
N ILE A 156 -14.07 13.04 -6.04
CA ILE A 156 -12.68 13.51 -6.17
C ILE A 156 -12.04 12.93 -7.44
N HIS A 157 -12.20 11.63 -7.68
CA HIS A 157 -11.66 11.00 -8.88
C HIS A 157 -12.28 11.53 -10.16
N GLU A 158 -13.59 11.80 -10.17
CA GLU A 158 -14.28 12.38 -11.32
C GLU A 158 -13.72 13.76 -11.70
N THR A 159 -13.28 14.54 -10.72
CA THR A 159 -12.83 15.93 -10.87
C THR A 159 -11.30 16.03 -10.88
N ASP A 160 -10.68 15.95 -9.70
CA ASP A 160 -9.23 16.06 -9.50
C ASP A 160 -8.48 14.89 -10.14
N GLY A 161 -9.03 13.67 -10.06
CA GLY A 161 -8.42 12.50 -10.69
C GLY A 161 -8.32 12.64 -12.21
N ARG A 162 -9.35 13.24 -12.85
CA ARG A 162 -9.32 13.55 -14.28
C ARG A 162 -8.29 14.62 -14.61
N ARG A 163 -8.20 15.69 -13.81
CA ARG A 163 -7.23 16.77 -14.00
C ARG A 163 -5.79 16.25 -13.92
N ASP A 164 -5.53 15.37 -12.96
CA ASP A 164 -4.17 14.93 -12.62
C ASP A 164 -3.79 13.60 -13.30
N GLY A 165 -4.69 13.01 -14.11
CA GLY A 165 -4.41 11.79 -14.87
C GLY A 165 -4.39 10.51 -14.05
N ILE A 166 -5.17 10.44 -12.97
CA ILE A 166 -5.12 9.38 -11.96
C ILE A 166 -6.02 8.19 -12.30
N GLY A 167 -5.44 6.99 -12.29
CA GLY A 167 -6.18 5.74 -12.28
C GLY A 167 -6.66 5.41 -10.86
N MET A 168 -7.91 4.95 -10.73
CA MET A 168 -8.45 4.52 -9.43
C MET A 168 -9.17 3.17 -9.53
N GLY A 169 -8.90 2.28 -8.57
CA GLY A 169 -9.63 1.03 -8.40
C GLY A 169 -10.22 0.94 -7.00
N ILE A 170 -11.47 0.47 -6.86
CA ILE A 170 -12.06 0.16 -5.55
C ILE A 170 -12.47 -1.32 -5.56
N TYR A 171 -11.82 -2.13 -4.73
CA TYR A 171 -12.03 -3.58 -4.70
C TYR A 171 -13.27 -3.95 -3.85
N SER A 172 -13.48 -5.23 -3.57
CA SER A 172 -14.64 -5.73 -2.81
C SER A 172 -14.66 -5.35 -1.33
N GLY A 173 -13.55 -4.84 -0.78
CA GLY A 173 -13.43 -4.43 0.62
C GLY A 173 -12.95 -2.99 0.78
N ARG A 174 -12.14 -2.75 1.83
CA ARG A 174 -11.57 -1.42 2.13
C ARG A 174 -10.28 -1.11 1.36
N ARG A 175 -9.84 -2.04 0.49
CA ARG A 175 -8.65 -1.86 -0.33
C ARG A 175 -9.02 -1.10 -1.60
N PHE A 176 -8.21 -0.12 -1.95
CA PHE A 176 -8.35 0.65 -3.17
C PHE A 176 -6.97 0.87 -3.80
N HIS A 177 -6.96 1.30 -5.05
CA HIS A 177 -5.79 1.51 -5.88
C HIS A 177 -5.74 2.95 -6.35
N ILE A 178 -4.55 3.54 -6.36
CA ILE A 178 -4.25 4.83 -6.97
C ILE A 178 -3.01 4.68 -7.83
N ASP A 179 -3.06 5.15 -9.08
CA ASP A 179 -1.88 5.26 -9.93
C ASP A 179 -1.84 6.53 -10.76
N ALA A 180 -0.64 6.99 -11.10
CA ALA A 180 -0.41 8.17 -11.93
C ALA A 180 -0.08 7.84 -13.39
N ARG A 181 -0.50 6.68 -13.90
CA ARG A 181 -0.15 6.27 -15.26
C ARG A 181 -1.15 6.76 -16.32
N SER A 182 -2.43 6.74 -15.99
CA SER A 182 -3.51 7.23 -16.87
C SER A 182 -4.85 7.30 -16.13
N TYR A 183 -5.68 8.28 -16.50
CA TYR A 183 -7.03 8.40 -15.97
C TYR A 183 -7.94 7.25 -16.42
N ARG A 184 -8.35 6.40 -15.48
CA ARG A 184 -9.24 5.26 -15.70
C ARG A 184 -9.82 4.76 -14.38
N GLY A 185 -10.84 3.92 -14.45
CA GLY A 185 -11.44 3.29 -13.28
C GLY A 185 -11.77 1.82 -13.46
N TRP A 186 -11.70 1.03 -12.39
CA TRP A 186 -12.11 -0.38 -12.38
C TRP A 186 -12.61 -0.83 -11.00
N GLY A 187 -13.48 -1.84 -10.99
CA GLY A 187 -14.08 -2.36 -9.76
C GLY A 187 -13.45 -3.64 -9.24
N TYR A 188 -14.28 -4.39 -8.49
CA TYR A 188 -13.89 -5.58 -7.74
C TYR A 188 -13.37 -6.73 -8.61
N ASP A 189 -13.76 -6.77 -9.89
CA ASP A 189 -13.35 -7.81 -10.85
C ASP A 189 -12.22 -7.33 -11.79
N HIS A 190 -11.62 -6.18 -11.51
CA HIS A 190 -10.58 -5.54 -12.31
C HIS A 190 -11.05 -4.98 -13.67
N HIS A 191 -12.37 -4.81 -13.88
CA HIS A 191 -12.92 -4.23 -15.10
C HIS A 191 -13.60 -2.89 -14.84
N ALA A 192 -13.61 -2.02 -15.87
CA ALA A 192 -14.29 -0.73 -15.82
C ALA A 192 -15.82 -0.86 -15.65
N ALA A 193 -16.40 -1.96 -16.14
CA ALA A 193 -17.83 -2.23 -16.06
C ALA A 193 -18.34 -2.40 -14.62
N THR A 194 -17.46 -2.66 -13.66
CA THR A 194 -17.80 -2.80 -12.23
C THR A 194 -17.30 -1.62 -11.39
N PHE A 195 -16.81 -0.55 -12.03
CA PHE A 195 -16.24 0.59 -11.32
C PHE A 195 -17.31 1.38 -10.55
N PRO A 196 -17.28 1.40 -9.20
CA PRO A 196 -18.38 1.94 -8.40
C PRO A 196 -18.66 3.43 -8.62
N CYS A 197 -17.66 4.23 -9.04
CA CYS A 197 -17.87 5.65 -9.32
C CYS A 197 -18.76 5.92 -10.55
N VAL A 198 -19.02 4.88 -11.34
CA VAL A 198 -19.96 4.93 -12.47
C VAL A 198 -21.21 4.10 -12.17
N THR A 199 -21.06 2.93 -11.54
CA THR A 199 -22.17 1.98 -11.36
C THR A 199 -23.00 2.16 -10.09
N GLU A 200 -22.45 2.82 -9.06
CA GLU A 200 -23.07 3.00 -7.74
C GLU A 200 -23.36 4.49 -7.46
N ARG A 201 -23.67 5.28 -8.50
CA ARG A 201 -24.06 6.70 -8.39
C ARG A 201 -25.40 6.90 -7.70
#